data_AF-A0A8X8WPN6-F1
#
_entry.id   AF-A0A8X8WPN6-F1
#
_cell.length_a   1.000
_cell.length_b   1.000
_cell.length_c   1.000
_cell.angle_alpha   90.00
_cell.angle_beta   90.00
_cell.angle_gamma   90.00
#
_symmetry.space_group_name_H-M   'P 1'
#
loop_
_entity.id
_entity.type
_entity.pdbx_description
1 polymer ?
#
loop_
_entity_poly.entity_id
_entity_poly.type
_entity_poly.pdbx_seq_one_letter_code
_entity_poly.pdbx_strand_id
1 'polypeptide(L)'
;MLHEISRFLPATCTKRMDPDLCLFPENIVGHVRTPLFILNSAFDYFQVRFQLVPTSFPDWQRWNMCVNNLSACTAADKQLIIDFGDAFFKGVTQILKNPSVGMFINACYAHSVAYDEHYWSPNSIVKLGNLTILESFSNWYFDRDSVTLVTSSKFLEICTY
;
A
#
# COMPACT_ATOMS: atom_id res chain seq x y z
N MET A 1 11.21 7.54 19.96
CA MET A 1 12.07 8.39 19.10
C MET A 1 13.27 7.56 18.69
N LEU A 2 13.48 7.39 17.39
CA LEU A 2 14.64 6.65 16.84
C LEU A 2 15.85 7.57 16.90
N HIS A 3 16.84 7.22 17.72
CA HIS A 3 18.01 8.07 17.96
C HIS A 3 18.79 8.31 16.64
N GLU A 4 19.10 9.57 16.34
CA GLU A 4 19.89 10.00 15.17
C GLU A 4 19.34 9.63 13.78
N ILE A 5 18.04 9.39 13.66
CA ILE A 5 17.42 8.95 12.39
C ILE A 5 17.66 9.92 11.22
N SER A 6 17.80 11.21 11.50
CA SER A 6 18.05 12.24 10.50
C SER A 6 19.34 12.03 9.69
N ARG A 7 20.31 11.27 10.21
CA ARG A 7 21.56 10.94 9.51
C ARG A 7 21.38 9.91 8.39
N PHE A 8 20.32 9.12 8.44
CA PHE A 8 20.05 8.03 7.51
C PHE A 8 18.96 8.34 6.48
N LEU A 9 18.35 9.54 6.57
CA LEU A 9 17.25 9.96 5.71
C LEU A 9 17.70 11.07 4.74
N PRO A 10 17.05 11.23 3.58
CA PRO A 10 17.40 12.26 2.62
C PRO A 10 17.35 13.66 3.25
N ALA A 11 18.48 14.37 3.18
CA ALA A 11 18.58 15.74 3.69
C ALA A 11 17.56 16.69 3.04
N THR A 12 17.12 16.40 1.81
CA THR A 12 16.08 17.14 1.11
C THR A 12 14.70 16.99 1.74
N CYS A 13 14.43 15.87 2.43
CA CYS A 13 13.22 15.61 3.19
C CYS A 13 13.32 16.21 4.60
N THR A 14 14.39 15.88 5.33
CA THR A 14 14.56 16.27 6.75
C THR A 14 14.76 17.77 6.98
N LYS A 15 15.10 18.54 5.94
CA LYS A 15 15.11 20.01 5.98
C LYS A 15 13.72 20.63 5.82
N ARG A 16 12.73 19.87 5.36
CA ARG A 16 11.36 20.36 5.09
C ARG A 16 10.35 19.96 6.17
N MET A 17 10.62 18.88 6.90
CA MET A 17 9.73 18.33 7.93
C MET A 17 10.52 17.57 9.00
N ASP A 18 9.86 17.21 10.09
CA ASP A 18 10.46 16.42 11.16
C ASP A 18 11.05 15.11 10.61
N PRO A 19 12.26 14.69 11.03
CA PRO A 19 12.92 13.51 10.48
C PRO A 19 12.09 12.23 10.53
N ASP A 20 11.29 12.04 11.57
CA ASP A 20 10.43 10.86 11.71
C ASP A 20 9.37 10.79 10.60
N LEU A 21 8.89 11.92 10.08
CA LEU A 21 7.93 11.97 8.98
C LEU A 21 8.53 11.50 7.64
N CYS A 22 9.86 11.60 7.50
CA CYS A 22 10.58 11.11 6.33
C CYS A 22 10.74 9.58 6.32
N LEU A 23 10.23 8.84 7.31
CA LEU A 23 10.09 7.38 7.21
C LEU A 23 8.88 6.95 6.39
N PHE A 24 7.91 7.84 6.22
CA PHE A 24 6.66 7.51 5.55
C PHE A 24 6.83 7.64 4.03
N PRO A 25 6.44 6.61 3.24
CA PRO A 25 6.58 6.60 1.80
C PRO A 25 6.00 7.84 1.09
N GLU A 26 4.87 8.35 1.55
CA GLU A 26 4.22 9.56 1.01
C GLU A 26 5.11 10.80 1.08
N ASN A 27 6.06 10.84 2.02
CA ASN A 27 6.98 11.96 2.19
C ASN A 27 8.33 11.70 1.51
N ILE A 28 8.90 10.49 1.65
CA ILE A 28 10.28 10.23 1.20
C ILE A 28 10.39 9.97 -0.30
N VAL A 29 9.38 9.39 -0.95
CA VAL A 29 9.50 8.96 -2.36
C VAL A 29 9.84 10.12 -3.29
N GLY A 30 9.26 11.31 -3.06
CA GLY A 30 9.58 12.52 -3.83
C GLY A 30 11.04 13.00 -3.69
N HIS A 31 11.79 12.44 -2.75
CA HIS A 31 13.20 12.73 -2.50
C HIS A 31 14.16 11.62 -2.97
N VAL A 32 13.64 10.50 -3.47
CA VAL A 32 14.44 9.42 -4.04
C VAL A 32 14.74 9.72 -5.51
N ARG A 33 16.01 9.59 -5.90
CA ARG A 33 16.47 9.83 -7.28
C ARG A 33 16.43 8.59 -8.17
N THR A 34 16.64 7.42 -7.57
CA THR A 34 16.59 6.15 -8.28
C THR A 34 15.15 5.88 -8.72
N PRO A 35 14.91 5.36 -9.94
CA PRO A 35 13.59 4.88 -10.33
C PRO A 35 13.04 3.88 -9.32
N LEU A 36 11.74 3.98 -9.03
CA LEU A 36 11.05 3.14 -8.04
C LEU A 36 9.81 2.51 -8.66
N PHE A 37 9.56 1.25 -8.35
CA PHE A 37 8.27 0.60 -8.61
C PHE A 37 7.58 0.32 -7.28
N ILE A 38 6.43 0.95 -7.06
CA ILE A 38 5.65 0.79 -5.83
C ILE A 38 4.59 -0.28 -6.06
N LEU A 39 4.75 -1.40 -5.36
CA LEU A 39 3.78 -2.48 -5.32
C LEU A 39 3.21 -2.55 -3.91
N ASN A 40 1.89 -2.43 -3.78
CA ASN A 40 1.21 -2.67 -2.52
C ASN A 40 -0.26 -3.03 -2.70
N SER A 41 -0.89 -3.49 -1.64
CA SER A 41 -2.35 -3.46 -1.52
C SER A 41 -2.81 -2.12 -0.93
N ALA A 42 -3.91 -1.56 -1.43
CA ALA A 42 -4.60 -0.44 -0.79
C ALA A 42 -5.22 -0.83 0.57
N PHE A 43 -5.43 -2.13 0.78
CA PHE A 43 -5.96 -2.73 2.00
C PHE A 43 -4.95 -3.73 2.57
N ASP A 44 -3.69 -3.31 2.74
CA ASP A 44 -2.65 -4.16 3.29
C ASP A 44 -3.09 -4.77 4.63
N TYR A 45 -3.17 -6.09 4.66
CA TYR A 45 -3.73 -6.84 5.79
C TYR A 45 -2.98 -6.55 7.09
N PHE A 46 -1.66 -6.39 7.04
CA PHE A 46 -0.87 -6.13 8.24
C PHE A 46 -1.15 -4.72 8.79
N GLN A 47 -1.18 -3.71 7.92
CA GLN A 47 -1.53 -2.34 8.32
C GLN A 47 -2.95 -2.26 8.88
N VAL A 48 -3.94 -2.85 8.18
CA VAL A 48 -5.34 -2.88 8.65
C VAL A 48 -5.43 -3.59 10.01
N ARG A 49 -4.82 -4.77 10.13
CA ARG A 49 -4.90 -5.56 11.37
C ARG A 49 -4.31 -4.83 12.56
N PHE A 50 -3.15 -4.21 12.44
CA PHE A 50 -2.38 -3.75 13.61
C PHE A 50 -2.41 -2.24 13.86
N GLN A 51 -2.86 -1.41 12.92
CA GLN A 51 -2.74 0.05 13.04
C GLN A 51 -4.06 0.81 13.22
N LEU A 52 -5.21 0.20 12.88
CA LEU A 52 -6.49 0.93 12.85
C LEU A 52 -7.22 0.96 14.20
N VAL A 53 -7.02 -0.04 15.06
CA VAL A 53 -7.72 -0.15 16.35
C VAL A 53 -6.71 -0.33 17.47
N PRO A 54 -6.86 0.35 18.62
CA PRO A 54 -6.01 0.14 19.78
C PRO A 54 -5.95 -1.33 20.20
N THR A 55 -4.78 -1.78 20.64
CA THR A 55 -4.57 -3.15 21.13
C THR A 55 -5.12 -3.40 22.54
N SER A 56 -6.02 -2.54 23.03
CA SER A 56 -6.68 -2.68 24.33
C SER A 56 -7.87 -3.62 24.27
N PHE A 57 -8.09 -4.38 25.34
CA PHE A 57 -9.31 -5.17 25.50
C PHE A 57 -10.49 -4.25 25.90
N PRO A 58 -11.73 -4.47 25.39
CA PRO A 58 -12.17 -5.54 24.49
C PRO A 58 -12.04 -5.22 22.98
N ASP A 59 -11.64 -4.01 22.62
CA ASP A 59 -11.63 -3.51 21.23
C ASP A 59 -10.79 -4.40 20.31
N TRP A 60 -9.61 -4.82 20.76
CA TRP A 60 -8.75 -5.72 20.00
C TRP A 60 -9.39 -7.08 19.71
N GLN A 61 -10.15 -7.66 20.63
CA GLN A 61 -10.77 -8.98 20.42
C GLN A 61 -11.83 -8.90 19.32
N ARG A 62 -12.69 -7.88 19.39
CA ARG A 62 -13.72 -7.59 18.37
C ARG A 62 -13.09 -7.31 17.02
N TRP A 63 -12.07 -6.44 16.99
CA TRP A 63 -11.33 -6.11 15.77
C TRP A 63 -10.67 -7.33 15.15
N ASN A 64 -9.96 -8.12 15.96
CA ASN A 64 -9.27 -9.32 15.50
C ASN A 64 -10.26 -10.34 14.90
N MET A 65 -11.45 -10.52 15.46
CA MET A 65 -12.49 -11.36 14.83
C MET A 65 -12.92 -10.83 13.46
N CYS A 66 -13.11 -9.51 13.34
CA CYS A 66 -13.44 -8.85 12.08
C CYS A 66 -12.33 -8.99 11.02
N VAL A 67 -11.09 -8.64 11.32
CA VAL A 67 -10.00 -8.62 10.32
C VAL A 67 -9.54 -10.01 9.86
N ASN A 68 -9.84 -11.07 10.63
CA ASN A 68 -9.63 -12.47 10.20
C ASN A 68 -10.85 -13.05 9.48
N ASN A 69 -12.03 -12.45 9.63
CA ASN A 69 -13.25 -12.85 8.94
C ASN A 69 -14.12 -11.61 8.67
N LEU A 70 -13.98 -11.02 7.49
CA LEU A 70 -14.65 -9.75 7.15
C LEU A 70 -16.19 -9.83 7.22
N SER A 71 -16.77 -11.04 7.16
CA SER A 71 -18.21 -11.22 7.35
C SER A 71 -18.68 -10.93 8.79
N ALA A 72 -17.78 -11.10 9.77
CA ALA A 72 -18.04 -10.82 11.18
C ALA A 72 -17.86 -9.34 11.56
N CYS A 73 -17.37 -8.50 10.65
CA CYS A 73 -17.20 -7.07 10.89
C CYS A 73 -18.54 -6.35 11.05
N THR A 74 -18.59 -5.44 12.02
CA THR A 74 -19.69 -4.48 12.11
C THR A 74 -19.65 -3.50 10.93
N ALA A 75 -20.75 -2.78 10.67
CA ALA A 75 -20.76 -1.74 9.65
C ALA A 75 -19.69 -0.65 9.91
N ALA A 76 -19.46 -0.31 11.17
CA ALA A 76 -18.44 0.67 11.57
C ALA A 76 -17.02 0.16 11.27
N ASP A 77 -16.72 -1.11 11.55
CA ASP A 77 -15.39 -1.68 11.24
C ASP A 77 -15.15 -1.75 9.73
N LYS A 78 -16.17 -2.14 8.96
CA LYS A 78 -16.07 -2.15 7.49
C LYS A 78 -15.80 -0.74 6.98
N GLN A 79 -16.49 0.26 7.50
CA GLN A 79 -16.24 1.65 7.13
C GLN A 79 -14.82 2.08 7.47
N LEU A 80 -14.30 1.70 8.65
CA LEU A 80 -12.92 2.01 9.03
C LEU A 80 -11.88 1.41 8.07
N ILE A 81 -12.12 0.20 7.56
CA ILE A 81 -11.27 -0.44 6.54
C ILE A 81 -11.33 0.32 5.21
N ILE A 82 -12.53 0.76 4.79
CA ILE A 82 -12.70 1.58 3.58
C ILE A 82 -12.03 2.94 3.73
N ASP A 83 -12.19 3.60 4.89
CA ASP A 83 -11.55 4.89 5.19
C ASP A 83 -10.02 4.77 5.18
N PHE A 84 -9.47 3.64 5.63
CA PHE A 84 -8.05 3.34 5.49
C PHE A 84 -7.63 3.27 4.01
N GLY A 85 -8.39 2.56 3.17
CA GLY A 85 -8.14 2.51 1.72
C GLY A 85 -8.19 3.89 1.08
N ASP A 86 -9.14 4.75 1.47
CA ASP A 86 -9.25 6.13 1.02
C ASP A 86 -8.01 6.96 1.43
N ALA A 87 -7.55 6.80 2.67
CA ALA A 87 -6.35 7.46 3.17
C ALA A 87 -5.09 6.98 2.42
N PHE A 88 -4.95 5.68 2.20
CA PHE A 88 -3.87 5.09 1.41
C PHE A 88 -3.85 5.66 -0.02
N PHE A 89 -5.00 5.64 -0.69
CA PHE A 89 -5.15 6.16 -2.05
C PHE A 89 -4.77 7.64 -2.14
N LYS A 90 -5.21 8.45 -1.17
CA LYS A 90 -4.84 9.86 -1.10
C LYS A 90 -3.34 10.07 -0.93
N GLY A 91 -2.68 9.24 -0.11
CA GLY A 91 -1.23 9.24 0.06
C GLY A 91 -0.49 8.93 -1.24
N VAL A 92 -0.84 7.84 -1.92
CA VAL A 92 -0.17 7.46 -3.17
C VAL A 92 -0.44 8.43 -4.32
N THR A 93 -1.62 9.06 -4.38
CA THR A 93 -1.93 10.07 -5.41
C THR A 93 -0.96 11.27 -5.38
N GLN A 94 -0.41 11.61 -4.21
CA GLN A 94 0.60 12.66 -4.10
C GLN A 94 1.94 12.24 -4.75
N ILE A 95 2.23 10.93 -4.75
CA ILE A 95 3.43 10.33 -5.33
C ILE A 95 3.33 10.22 -6.86
N LEU A 96 2.11 10.00 -7.41
CA LEU A 96 1.86 9.76 -8.85
C LEU A 96 2.35 10.86 -9.80
N LYS A 97 2.74 12.02 -9.29
CA LYS A 97 3.24 13.14 -10.10
C LYS A 97 4.68 12.94 -10.60
N ASN A 98 5.39 11.91 -10.15
CA ASN A 98 6.76 11.64 -10.56
C ASN A 98 6.81 10.62 -11.72
N PRO A 99 7.22 11.02 -12.94
CA PRO A 99 7.26 10.11 -14.10
C PRO A 99 8.29 8.99 -13.97
N SER A 100 9.24 9.07 -13.03
CA SER A 100 10.22 8.01 -12.75
C SER A 100 9.70 6.95 -11.76
N VAL A 101 8.46 7.06 -11.31
CA VAL A 101 7.83 6.12 -10.37
C VAL A 101 6.79 5.29 -11.11
N GLY A 102 7.03 3.98 -11.17
CA GLY A 102 6.02 3.00 -11.56
C GLY A 102 5.18 2.58 -10.36
N MET A 103 3.93 2.20 -10.57
CA MET A 103 3.03 1.83 -9.48
C MET A 103 1.99 0.79 -9.88
N PHE A 104 1.79 -0.20 -9.01
CA PHE A 104 0.70 -1.17 -9.06
C PHE A 104 0.08 -1.32 -7.66
N ILE A 105 -1.07 -0.69 -7.44
CA ILE A 105 -1.81 -0.76 -6.17
C ILE A 105 -3.16 -1.45 -6.40
N ASN A 106 -3.29 -2.67 -5.90
CA ASN A 106 -4.53 -3.46 -6.01
C ASN A 106 -5.46 -3.27 -4.81
N ALA A 107 -6.71 -3.75 -4.93
CA ALA A 107 -7.74 -3.69 -3.90
C ALA A 107 -7.78 -4.93 -2.99
N CYS A 108 -6.85 -5.87 -3.15
CA CYS A 108 -6.88 -7.15 -2.47
C CYS A 108 -6.58 -7.00 -0.99
N TYR A 109 -7.42 -7.53 -0.12
CA TYR A 109 -7.11 -7.66 1.30
C TYR A 109 -6.01 -8.71 1.51
N ALA A 110 -4.77 -8.27 1.46
CA ALA A 110 -3.58 -9.11 1.31
C ALA A 110 -2.35 -8.46 1.95
N HIS A 111 -1.31 -9.24 2.20
CA HIS A 111 -0.01 -8.76 2.65
C HIS A 111 1.11 -9.47 1.88
N SER A 112 2.32 -8.90 1.88
CA SER A 112 3.50 -9.50 1.23
C SER A 112 3.35 -9.75 -0.28
N VAL A 113 2.59 -8.90 -0.98
CA VAL A 113 2.31 -9.03 -2.45
C VAL A 113 3.60 -9.14 -3.28
N ALA A 114 4.69 -8.53 -2.84
CA ALA A 114 5.98 -8.59 -3.52
C ALA A 114 6.67 -9.97 -3.44
N TYR A 115 6.36 -10.78 -2.41
CA TYR A 115 7.02 -12.05 -2.14
C TYR A 115 6.20 -13.27 -2.54
N ASP A 116 4.88 -13.15 -2.56
CA ASP A 116 4.00 -14.27 -2.86
C ASP A 116 3.91 -14.51 -4.38
N GLU A 117 4.44 -15.65 -4.81
CA GLU A 117 4.56 -16.06 -6.21
C GLU A 117 3.24 -16.15 -6.96
N HIS A 118 2.11 -16.34 -6.26
CA HIS A 118 0.78 -16.38 -6.89
C HIS A 118 0.41 -15.04 -7.54
N TYR A 119 0.87 -13.92 -6.97
CA TYR A 119 0.68 -12.59 -7.55
C TYR A 119 1.54 -12.34 -8.79
N TRP A 120 2.66 -13.06 -8.91
CA TRP A 120 3.65 -12.91 -9.99
C TRP A 120 3.51 -13.95 -11.10
N SER A 121 2.37 -14.65 -11.15
CA SER A 121 2.04 -15.59 -12.22
C SER A 121 1.45 -14.87 -13.45
N PRO A 122 1.75 -15.31 -14.68
CA PRO A 122 1.05 -14.85 -15.88
C PRO A 122 -0.47 -15.08 -15.83
N ASN A 123 -0.90 -16.08 -15.04
CA ASN A 123 -2.31 -16.42 -14.84
C ASN A 123 -2.89 -15.81 -13.56
N SER A 124 -2.21 -14.83 -12.95
CA SER A 124 -2.72 -14.19 -11.74
C SER A 124 -4.10 -13.59 -11.98
N ILE A 125 -5.01 -13.82 -11.04
CA ILE A 125 -6.35 -13.21 -11.04
C ILE A 125 -6.30 -11.73 -10.65
N VAL A 126 -5.22 -11.29 -10.00
CA VAL A 126 -5.03 -9.90 -9.56
C VAL A 126 -4.51 -9.08 -10.73
N LYS A 127 -5.44 -8.34 -11.35
CA LYS A 127 -5.17 -7.50 -12.51
C LYS A 127 -5.73 -6.11 -12.28
N LEU A 128 -5.06 -5.11 -12.84
CA LEU A 128 -5.59 -3.76 -12.96
C LEU A 128 -5.69 -3.42 -14.44
N GLY A 129 -6.91 -3.14 -14.90
CA GLY A 129 -7.23 -3.21 -16.32
C GLY A 129 -7.00 -4.64 -16.83
N ASN A 130 -6.15 -4.79 -17.83
CA ASN A 130 -5.82 -6.10 -18.41
C ASN A 130 -4.42 -6.61 -18.04
N LEU A 131 -3.72 -5.94 -17.13
CA LEU A 131 -2.33 -6.26 -16.79
C LEU A 131 -2.22 -6.91 -15.41
N THR A 132 -1.47 -8.00 -15.34
CA THR A 132 -0.97 -8.60 -14.09
C THR A 132 0.14 -7.75 -13.48
N ILE A 133 0.53 -8.06 -12.23
CA ILE A 133 1.71 -7.47 -11.59
C ILE A 133 2.97 -7.78 -12.39
N LEU A 134 3.13 -9.03 -12.86
CA LEU A 134 4.27 -9.46 -13.66
C LEU A 134 4.43 -8.64 -14.95
N GLU A 135 3.34 -8.50 -15.71
CA GLU A 135 3.33 -7.73 -16.96
C GLU A 135 3.58 -6.24 -16.71
N SER A 136 2.93 -5.68 -15.70
CA SER A 136 3.07 -4.27 -15.31
C SER A 136 4.51 -3.96 -14.90
N PHE A 137 5.09 -4.76 -14.01
CA PHE A 137 6.48 -4.60 -13.60
C PHE A 137 7.44 -4.77 -14.79
N SER A 138 7.21 -5.76 -15.65
CA SER A 138 8.05 -5.98 -16.84
C SER A 138 8.00 -4.80 -17.80
N ASN A 139 6.81 -4.22 -18.03
CA ASN A 139 6.66 -3.06 -18.89
C ASN A 139 7.40 -1.84 -18.33
N TRP A 140 7.31 -1.61 -17.03
CA TRP A 140 8.05 -0.53 -16.36
C TRP A 140 9.57 -0.78 -16.38
N TYR A 141 10.02 -1.98 -16.01
CA TYR A 141 11.44 -2.30 -15.86
C TYR A 141 12.22 -2.24 -17.18
N PHE A 142 11.58 -2.61 -18.29
CA PHE A 142 12.17 -2.57 -19.63
C PHE A 142 11.83 -1.29 -20.41
N ASP A 143 11.34 -0.24 -19.74
CA ASP A 143 10.95 1.05 -20.33
C ASP A 143 9.99 0.91 -21.54
N ARG A 144 9.09 -0.08 -21.51
CA ARG A 144 8.12 -0.33 -22.58
C ARG A 144 6.88 0.55 -22.46
N ASP A 145 6.48 0.84 -21.22
CA ASP A 145 5.32 1.69 -20.93
C ASP A 145 5.46 2.36 -19.54
N SER A 146 4.80 3.50 -19.37
CA SER A 146 4.60 4.11 -18.06
C SER A 146 3.49 3.38 -17.32
N VAL A 147 3.78 2.93 -16.10
CA VAL A 147 2.86 2.10 -15.33
C VAL A 147 2.42 2.85 -14.09
N THR A 148 1.18 3.32 -14.08
CA THR A 148 0.52 3.91 -12.91
C THR A 148 -0.87 3.31 -12.79
N LEU A 149 -0.93 2.10 -12.23
CA LEU A 149 -2.15 1.34 -12.07
C LEU A 149 -2.53 1.34 -10.59
N VAL A 150 -3.60 2.07 -10.26
CA VAL A 150 -4.09 2.21 -8.89
C VAL A 150 -5.59 1.93 -8.90
N THR A 151 -6.02 1.00 -8.05
CA THR A 151 -7.44 0.72 -7.84
C THR A 151 -8.18 1.92 -7.23
N SER A 152 -9.51 1.86 -7.18
CA SER A 152 -10.30 2.79 -6.37
C SER A 152 -10.30 2.34 -4.90
N SER A 153 -10.18 3.28 -3.99
CA SER A 153 -10.23 3.05 -2.53
C SER A 153 -11.60 2.65 -1.99
N LYS A 154 -12.66 2.69 -2.81
CA LYS A 154 -14.03 2.40 -2.39
C LYS A 154 -14.37 0.91 -2.40
N PHE A 155 -13.43 0.06 -2.85
CA PHE A 155 -13.70 -1.35 -3.09
C PHE A 155 -12.58 -2.21 -2.53
N LEU A 156 -12.93 -3.09 -1.58
CA LEU A 156 -12.04 -4.13 -1.05
C LEU A 156 -12.37 -5.46 -1.72
N GLU A 157 -11.33 -6.17 -2.14
CA GLU A 157 -11.43 -7.48 -2.79
C GLU A 157 -10.81 -8.59 -1.92
N ILE A 158 -11.42 -9.78 -1.93
CA ILE A 158 -10.78 -10.99 -1.42
C ILE A 158 -10.12 -11.70 -2.61
N CYS A 159 -8.80 -11.62 -2.71
CA CYS A 159 -8.04 -12.16 -3.84
C CYS A 159 -7.34 -13.46 -3.45
N THR A 160 -8.11 -14.43 -2.96
CA THR A 160 -7.59 -15.78 -2.66
C THR A 160 -7.44 -16.60 -3.94
N TYR A 161 -6.45 -17.47 -3.95
CA TYR A 161 -6.21 -18.49 -4.97
C TYR A 161 -7.19 -19.67 -4.88
#